data_AF-A0A847XA96-F1
#
_entry.id   AF-A0A847XA96-F1
#
_cell.length_a   1.000
_cell.length_b   1.000
_cell.length_c   1.000
_cell.angle_alpha   90.00
_cell.angle_beta   90.00
_cell.angle_gamma   90.00
#
_symmetry.space_group_name_H-M   'P 1'
#
loop_
_entity.id
_entity.type
_entity.pdbx_description
1 polymer ?
#
loop_
_entity_poly.entity_id
_entity_poly.type
_entity_poly.pdbx_seq_one_letter_code
_entity_poly.pdbx_strand_id
1 'polypeptide(L)' 'NALVVAIGVTAVGTFIGAGGLGDIISRGLNVSDGSSIVWAGALPTALMAVLVDIILTQVEKRLVK' A
#
# COMPACT_ATOMS: atom_id res chain seq x y z
N ASN A 1 -1.45 -12.40 7.69
CA ASN A 1 -1.38 -11.05 7.08
C ASN A 1 0.06 -10.54 6.89
N ALA A 2 1.05 -11.40 6.62
CA ALA A 2 2.44 -10.95 6.42
C ALA A 2 2.56 -10.01 5.19
N LEU A 3 1.70 -10.20 4.20
CA LEU A 3 1.64 -9.38 2.98
C LEU A 3 1.18 -7.94 3.25
N VAL A 4 0.16 -7.76 4.10
CA VAL A 4 -0.32 -6.42 4.49
C VAL A 4 0.80 -5.65 5.18
N VAL A 5 1.55 -6.31 6.06
CA VAL A 5 2.73 -5.71 6.71
C VAL A 5 3.82 -5.37 5.69
N ALA A 6 4.10 -6.28 4.74
CA ALA A 6 5.08 -6.05 3.68
C ALA A 6 4.72 -4.83 2.80
N ILE A 7 3.43 -4.64 2.50
CA ILE A 7 2.93 -3.47 1.76
C ILE A 7 3.11 -2.20 2.58
N GLY A 8 2.84 -2.25 3.89
CA GLY A 8 3.12 -1.13 4.81
C GLY A 8 4.60 -0.75 4.84
N VAL A 9 5.50 -1.74 4.97
CA VAL A 9 6.96 -1.52 4.93
C VAL A 9 7.41 -0.96 3.58
N THR A 10 6.82 -1.43 2.49
CA THR A 10 7.12 -0.93 1.13
C THR A 10 6.68 0.52 0.97
N ALA A 11 5.53 0.92 1.53
CA ALA A 11 5.09 2.32 1.53
C ALA A 11 6.09 3.23 2.27
N VAL A 12 6.66 2.77 3.39
CA VAL A 12 7.75 3.47 4.09
C VAL A 12 9.04 3.50 3.26
N GLY A 13 9.30 2.48 2.43
CA GLY A 13 10.43 2.45 1.49
C GLY A 13 10.49 3.64 0.52
N THR A 14 9.37 4.34 0.31
CA THR A 14 9.33 5.56 -0.50
C THR A 14 10.25 6.66 0.04
N PHE A 15 10.49 6.72 1.35
CA PHE A 15 11.43 7.68 1.95
C PHE A 15 12.89 7.45 1.54
N ILE A 16 13.20 6.29 0.94
CA ILE A 16 14.54 5.90 0.45
C ILE A 16 14.57 5.94 -1.10
N GLY A 17 13.54 6.49 -1.75
CA GLY A 17 13.49 6.63 -3.21
C GLY A 17 12.94 5.43 -3.98
N ALA A 18 12.25 4.49 -3.30
CA ALA A 18 11.60 3.35 -3.96
C ALA A 18 10.47 3.75 -4.94
N GLY A 19 9.92 4.96 -4.80
CA GLY A 19 8.84 5.50 -5.64
C GLY A 19 7.48 4.81 -5.44
N GLY A 20 6.48 5.20 -6.23
CA GLY A 20 5.15 4.57 -6.27
C GLY A 20 4.05 5.32 -5.48
N LEU A 21 3.03 4.59 -5.01
CA LEU A 21 1.87 5.16 -4.30
C LEU A 21 2.26 5.82 -2.95
N GLY A 22 3.32 5.33 -2.31
CA GLY A 22 3.84 5.92 -1.08
C GLY A 22 4.44 7.32 -1.29
N ASP A 23 4.82 7.69 -2.51
CA ASP A 23 5.28 9.04 -2.85
C ASP A 23 4.11 10.03 -2.87
N ILE A 24 2.95 9.58 -3.35
CA ILE A 24 1.70 10.36 -3.31
C ILE A 24 1.28 10.57 -1.86
N ILE A 25 1.34 9.53 -1.04
CA ILE A 25 1.03 9.61 0.40
C ILE A 25 1.99 10.58 1.10
N SER A 26 3.31 10.40 0.91
CA SER A 26 4.34 11.23 1.55
C SER A 26 4.27 12.70 1.10
N ARG A 27 4.05 12.96 -0.19
CA ARG A 27 3.81 14.31 -0.70
C ARG A 27 2.58 14.96 -0.11
N GLY A 28 1.50 14.21 0.10
CA GLY A 28 0.30 14.72 0.76
C GLY A 28 0.52 15.05 2.23
N LEU A 29 1.40 14.31 2.93
CA LEU A 29 1.77 14.59 4.32
C LEU A 29 2.65 15.85 4.45
N ASN A 30 3.43 16.18 3.41
CA ASN A 30 4.37 17.31 3.43
C ASN A 30 3.75 18.65 2.98
N VAL A 31 2.50 18.64 2.49
CA VAL A 31 1.78 19.86 2.05
C VAL A 31 0.80 20.28 3.14
N SER A 32 0.81 21.56 3.54
CA SER A 32 -0.24 22.15 4.39
C SER A 32 -1.59 22.05 3.66
N ASP A 33 -2.60 21.43 4.29
CA ASP A 33 -3.89 21.03 3.69
C ASP A 33 -3.82 19.90 2.62
N GLY A 34 -2.75 19.10 2.62
CA GLY A 34 -2.56 17.98 1.70
C GLY A 34 -3.43 16.74 1.96
N SER A 35 -4.43 16.80 2.85
CA SER A 35 -5.32 15.68 3.18
C SER A 35 -5.92 15.03 1.92
N SER A 36 -6.38 15.84 0.96
CA SER A 36 -6.92 15.39 -0.32
C SER A 36 -5.92 14.54 -1.13
N ILE A 37 -4.63 14.86 -1.05
CA ILE A 37 -3.55 14.15 -1.73
C ILE A 37 -3.22 12.85 -0.99
N VAL A 38 -3.21 12.88 0.34
CA VAL A 38 -3.03 11.67 1.17
C VAL A 38 -4.14 10.66 0.85
N TRP A 39 -5.40 11.09 0.78
CA TRP A 39 -6.53 10.22 0.42
C TRP A 39 -6.38 9.62 -0.99
N ALA A 40 -5.87 10.40 -1.95
CA ALA A 40 -5.62 9.92 -3.31
C ALA A 40 -4.60 8.78 -3.38
N GLY A 41 -3.61 8.74 -2.47
CA GLY A 41 -2.63 7.66 -2.37
C GLY A 41 -3.01 6.53 -1.40
N ALA A 42 -3.63 6.88 -0.27
CA ALA A 42 -3.94 5.94 0.80
C ALA A 42 -5.08 4.99 0.42
N LEU A 43 -6.13 5.50 -0.23
CA LEU A 43 -7.28 4.70 -0.65
C LEU A 43 -6.89 3.57 -1.63
N PRO A 44 -6.19 3.84 -2.75
CA PRO A 44 -5.76 2.77 -3.65
C PRO A 44 -4.73 1.84 -2.99
N THR A 45 -3.88 2.33 -2.10
CA THR A 45 -2.91 1.49 -1.37
C THR A 45 -3.62 0.49 -0.44
N ALA A 46 -4.63 0.94 0.30
CA ALA A 46 -5.42 0.08 1.16
C ALA A 46 -6.21 -0.97 0.36
N LEU A 47 -6.81 -0.56 -0.77
CA LEU A 47 -7.48 -1.48 -1.68
C LEU A 47 -6.53 -2.53 -2.24
N MET A 48 -5.34 -2.11 -2.68
CA MET A 48 -4.30 -3.03 -3.18
C MET A 48 -3.87 -4.01 -2.09
N ALA A 49 -3.69 -3.56 -0.85
CA ALA A 49 -3.31 -4.43 0.26
C ALA A 49 -4.33 -5.54 0.53
N VAL A 50 -5.62 -5.20 0.51
CA VAL A 50 -6.71 -6.17 0.68
C VAL A 50 -6.81 -7.10 -0.54
N LEU A 51 -6.70 -6.57 -1.76
CA LEU A 51 -6.74 -7.38 -2.97
C LEU A 51 -5.62 -8.43 -3.00
N VAL A 52 -4.39 -8.03 -2.66
CA VAL A 52 -3.24 -8.96 -2.61
C VAL A 52 -3.47 -10.04 -1.56
N ASP A 53 -3.98 -9.69 -0.39
CA ASP A 53 -4.30 -10.66 0.68
C ASP A 53 -5.35 -11.68 0.22
N ILE A 54 -6.41 -11.23 -0.47
CA ILE A 54 -7.46 -12.11 -1.03
C ILE A 54 -6.89 -13.01 -2.12
N ILE A 55 -6.13 -12.46 -3.08
CA ILE A 55 -5.56 -13.22 -4.20
C ILE A 55 -4.64 -14.31 -3.68
N LEU A 56 -3.74 -13.98 -2.75
CA LEU A 56 -2.83 -14.97 -2.18
C LEU A 56 -3.57 -16.01 -1.34
N THR A 57 -4.58 -15.62 -0.58
CA THR A 57 -5.44 -16.58 0.12
C THR A 57 -6.11 -17.57 -0.84
N GLN A 58 -6.54 -17.13 -2.03
CA GLN A 58 -7.12 -18.02 -3.04
C GLN A 58 -6.07 -18.93 -3.70
N VAL A 59 -4.87 -18.40 -3.97
CA VAL A 59 -3.75 -19.18 -4.52
C VAL A 59 -3.29 -20.24 -3.52
N GLU A 60 -3.13 -19.87 -2.25
CA GLU A 60 -2.79 -20.79 -1.16
C GLU A 60 -3.82 -21.92 -1.06
N LYS A 61 -5.12 -21.59 -1.07
CA LYS A 61 -6.20 -22.61 -1.08
C LYS A 61 -6.17 -23.55 -2.28
N ARG A 62 -5.67 -23.10 -3.44
CA ARG A 62 -5.56 -23.92 -4.66
C ARG A 62 -4.28 -24.75 -4.70
N LEU A 63 -3.20 -24.29 -4.07
CA LEU A 63 -1.90 -24.98 -4.02
C LEU A 63 -1.79 -25.97 -2.85
N VAL A 64 -2.47 -25.68 -1.74
CA VAL A 64 -2.52 -26.55 -0.55
C VAL A 64 -3.55 -27.69 -0.72
N LYS A 65 -4.34 -27.65 -1.78
CA LYS A 65 -5.27 -28.72 -2.17
C LYS A 65 -4.65 -29.60 -3.25
#